data_AF-A0A530QWN4-F1
#
_entry.id   AF-A0A530QWN4-F1
#
_cell.length_a   1.000
_cell.length_b   1.000
_cell.length_c   1.000
_cell.angle_alpha   90.00
_cell.angle_beta   90.00
_cell.angle_gamma   90.00
#
_symmetry.space_group_name_H-M   'P 1'
#
loop_
_entity.id
_entity.type
_entity.pdbx_description
1 polymer ?
#
loop_
_entity_poly.entity_id
_entity_poly.type
_entity_poly.pdbx_seq_one_letter_code
_entity_poly.pdbx_strand_id
1 'polypeptide(L)'
;VEDGFELSEVSNTPVMLQVRIRCCHVHGRFIAKDNKRPTMTVADALDAPRRDTGRIVLPPASFLHEKEKVQKRWPAAVDFIRKNKINEFFGPEHGSVGIVMQGGMYNSVVRALQRLSLADTYGVTDVPLYVLNAVYPLIDDEFLSFCEGKDAVLVVEEGQPNYIEQAFASMLHKAGRGTKLVGKEHLPMAGEYTGQVMLDGIGSFLRATIPHLLPGEVRAPNKIGDGLDTADLINVVPGRPPGFCVGCPERPIFAATKLVEQELGKHHIASDIGCHLFSIMPPFELGATTMGYGLGPASASAFNSPDAKRRSISFVGDGGFWHNGLTSSIGNAVFNNNDGVIVIVDNFYSAATGGQDILSSRAGNKSKSTKHPITEAVKGMGVKWLRHIDRTYDVTKMQDTLREALTTDEKGPKVIVASSECMLNRQRREKPLVDRAIKGG
;
A
#
# COMPACT_ATOMS: atom_id res chain seq x y z
N VAL A 1 4.01 9.97 -15.23
CA VAL A 1 3.84 11.07 -14.25
C VAL A 1 3.43 12.34 -14.97
N GLU A 2 4.18 12.79 -15.98
CA GLU A 2 3.81 13.91 -16.88
C GLU A 2 2.37 13.75 -17.40
N ASP A 3 2.07 12.63 -18.06
CA ASP A 3 0.72 12.33 -18.58
C ASP A 3 -0.36 12.34 -17.49
N GLY A 4 -0.01 12.03 -16.24
CA GLY A 4 -0.96 12.06 -15.13
C GLY A 4 -1.35 13.48 -14.72
N PHE A 5 -0.41 14.42 -14.76
CA PHE A 5 -0.69 15.83 -14.55
C PHE A 5 -1.49 16.41 -15.72
N GLU A 6 -1.08 16.14 -16.95
CA GLU A 6 -1.80 16.61 -18.15
C GLU A 6 -3.22 16.05 -18.22
N LEU A 7 -3.41 14.76 -17.92
CA LEU A 7 -4.75 14.16 -17.81
C LEU A 7 -5.58 14.84 -16.72
N SER A 8 -4.99 15.17 -15.58
CA SER A 8 -5.67 15.89 -14.49
C SER A 8 -6.12 17.28 -14.93
N GLU A 9 -5.28 18.00 -15.68
CA GLU A 9 -5.58 19.34 -16.19
C GLU A 9 -6.69 19.29 -17.25
N VAL A 10 -6.58 18.40 -18.23
CA VAL A 10 -7.55 18.26 -19.33
C VAL A 10 -8.92 17.79 -18.82
N SER A 11 -8.93 16.82 -17.89
CA SER A 11 -10.17 16.28 -17.33
C SER A 11 -10.71 17.04 -16.11
N ASN A 12 -9.98 18.03 -15.60
CA ASN A 12 -10.27 18.72 -14.32
C ASN A 12 -10.55 17.75 -13.16
N THR A 13 -9.90 16.58 -13.14
CA THR A 13 -10.16 15.48 -12.21
C THR A 13 -8.88 15.02 -11.54
N PRO A 14 -8.87 14.74 -10.22
CA PRO A 14 -7.69 14.16 -9.58
C PRO A 14 -7.35 12.81 -10.23
N VAL A 15 -6.12 12.69 -10.72
CA VAL A 15 -5.57 11.43 -11.23
C VAL A 15 -4.82 10.74 -10.10
N MET A 16 -5.14 9.47 -9.86
CA MET A 16 -4.46 8.64 -8.87
C MET A 16 -3.48 7.69 -9.57
N LEU A 17 -2.18 7.90 -9.36
CA LEU A 17 -1.16 6.95 -9.81
C LEU A 17 -0.99 5.85 -8.75
N GLN A 18 -1.34 4.62 -9.10
CA GLN A 18 -1.17 3.47 -8.21
C GLN A 18 0.14 2.75 -8.50
N VAL A 19 1.05 2.75 -7.54
CA VAL A 19 2.30 1.97 -7.60
C VAL A 19 2.12 0.71 -6.77
N ARG A 20 2.17 -0.47 -7.41
CA ARG A 20 1.97 -1.77 -6.75
C ARG A 20 3.26 -2.23 -6.06
N ILE A 21 3.11 -3.07 -5.03
CA ILE A 21 4.22 -3.56 -4.18
C ILE A 21 5.37 -4.16 -5.01
N ARG A 22 5.05 -4.98 -6.01
CA ARG A 22 6.06 -5.59 -6.91
C ARG A 22 6.86 -4.53 -7.67
N CYS A 23 6.23 -3.44 -8.09
CA CYS A 23 6.90 -2.30 -8.71
C CYS A 23 7.79 -1.56 -7.70
N CYS A 24 7.38 -1.45 -6.44
CA CYS A 24 8.20 -0.84 -5.38
C CYS A 24 9.43 -1.68 -4.96
N HIS A 25 9.46 -2.98 -5.30
CA HIS A 25 10.55 -3.89 -4.96
C HIS A 25 11.55 -4.12 -6.10
N VAL A 26 11.33 -3.55 -7.28
CA VAL A 26 12.27 -3.62 -8.39
C VAL A 26 13.21 -2.42 -8.40
N HIS A 27 14.40 -2.61 -8.94
CA HIS A 27 15.34 -1.54 -9.23
C HIS A 27 15.55 -1.50 -10.73
N GLY A 28 15.40 -0.33 -11.33
CA GLY A 28 15.64 -0.11 -12.75
C GLY A 28 16.33 1.23 -13.00
N ARG A 29 16.79 1.42 -14.24
CA ARG A 29 17.27 2.71 -14.75
C ARG A 29 16.54 2.99 -16.06
N PHE A 30 16.17 4.23 -16.26
CA PHE A 30 15.52 4.70 -17.48
C PHE A 30 16.10 6.06 -17.85
N ILE A 31 16.06 6.40 -19.14
CA ILE A 31 16.44 7.73 -19.62
C ILE A 31 15.29 8.67 -19.27
N ALA A 32 15.56 9.65 -18.42
CA ALA A 32 14.60 10.69 -18.06
C ALA A 32 14.80 11.92 -18.96
N LYS A 33 13.73 12.72 -19.11
CA LYS A 33 13.79 14.07 -19.69
C LYS A 33 13.92 15.10 -18.56
N ASP A 34 14.27 16.33 -18.92
CA ASP A 34 14.34 17.43 -17.95
C ASP A 34 12.97 17.73 -17.34
N ASN A 35 12.96 18.01 -16.04
CA ASN A 35 11.75 18.44 -15.34
C ASN A 35 11.30 19.80 -15.89
N LYS A 36 10.02 19.89 -16.29
CA LYS A 36 9.41 21.14 -16.72
C LYS A 36 8.72 21.82 -15.54
N ARG A 37 8.87 23.14 -15.42
CA ARG A 37 8.04 23.93 -14.49
C ARG A 37 6.63 24.08 -15.06
N PRO A 38 5.59 24.07 -14.20
CA PRO A 38 4.23 24.35 -14.67
C PRO A 38 4.14 25.79 -15.18
N THR A 39 3.28 26.01 -16.18
CA THR A 39 3.02 27.34 -16.76
C THR A 39 2.35 28.29 -15.76
N MET A 40 1.59 27.74 -14.82
CA MET A 40 1.01 28.45 -13.69
C MET A 40 1.58 27.87 -12.39
N THR A 41 2.24 28.70 -11.60
CA THR A 41 2.76 28.29 -10.30
C THR A 41 1.72 28.49 -9.19
N VAL A 42 1.95 27.84 -8.04
CA VAL A 42 1.13 28.07 -6.84
C VAL A 42 1.25 29.53 -6.37
N ALA A 43 2.41 30.18 -6.56
CA ALA A 43 2.58 31.60 -6.24
C ALA A 43 1.71 32.48 -7.14
N ASP A 44 1.73 32.24 -8.46
CA ASP A 44 0.87 32.98 -9.40
C ASP A 44 -0.62 32.81 -9.06
N ALA A 45 -1.03 31.61 -8.63
CA ALA A 45 -2.39 31.32 -8.19
C ALA A 45 -2.79 32.08 -6.92
N LEU A 46 -1.84 32.29 -5.99
CA LEU A 46 -2.04 33.03 -4.75
C LEU A 46 -2.02 34.55 -4.97
N ASP A 47 -1.13 35.04 -5.81
CA ASP A 47 -0.96 36.47 -6.11
C ASP A 47 -2.08 37.00 -7.01
N ALA A 48 -2.65 36.15 -7.87
CA ALA A 48 -3.77 36.48 -8.76
C ALA A 48 -4.93 35.46 -8.65
N PRO A 49 -5.64 35.42 -7.51
CA PRO A 49 -6.66 34.41 -7.27
C PRO A 49 -7.86 34.59 -8.21
N ARG A 50 -8.20 33.53 -8.95
CA ARG A 50 -9.42 33.48 -9.77
C ARG A 50 -10.54 32.84 -8.97
N ARG A 51 -11.60 33.59 -8.72
CA ARG A 51 -12.75 33.13 -7.95
C ARG A 51 -13.94 32.84 -8.87
N ASP A 52 -14.35 31.58 -8.89
CA ASP A 52 -15.61 31.14 -9.48
C ASP A 52 -16.45 30.49 -8.37
N THR A 53 -17.46 31.22 -7.87
CA THR A 53 -18.35 30.71 -6.82
C THR A 53 -19.19 29.54 -7.29
N GLY A 54 -19.37 29.40 -8.61
CA GLY A 54 -19.97 28.23 -9.22
C GLY A 54 -19.17 26.97 -8.96
N ARG A 55 -17.87 27.04 -8.67
CA ARG A 55 -17.03 25.85 -8.35
C ARG A 55 -17.12 25.39 -6.90
N ILE A 56 -17.80 26.13 -6.03
CA ILE A 56 -18.00 25.74 -4.64
C ILE A 56 -19.11 24.68 -4.59
N VAL A 57 -18.92 23.62 -3.78
CA VAL A 57 -19.90 22.54 -3.61
C VAL A 57 -21.07 23.03 -2.74
N LEU A 58 -21.94 23.83 -3.34
CA LEU A 58 -23.18 24.34 -2.76
C LEU A 58 -24.30 24.25 -3.81
N PRO A 59 -25.50 23.77 -3.49
CA PRO A 59 -26.62 23.83 -4.42
C PRO A 59 -26.89 25.28 -4.89
N PRO A 60 -27.19 25.52 -6.17
CA PRO A 60 -27.45 24.53 -7.23
C PRO A 60 -26.20 24.04 -7.99
N ALA A 61 -25.02 24.62 -7.73
CA ALA A 61 -23.81 24.31 -8.48
C ALA A 61 -23.37 22.84 -8.39
N SER A 62 -23.61 22.20 -7.24
CA SER A 62 -23.35 20.76 -7.06
C SER A 62 -24.04 19.88 -8.12
N PHE A 63 -25.25 20.22 -8.57
CA PHE A 63 -25.96 19.49 -9.62
C PHE A 63 -25.35 19.74 -11.01
N LEU A 64 -24.87 20.95 -11.27
CA LEU A 64 -24.18 21.28 -12.52
C LEU A 64 -22.82 20.57 -12.61
N HIS A 65 -22.11 20.47 -11.49
CA HIS A 65 -20.86 19.72 -11.40
C HIS A 65 -21.04 18.22 -11.67
N GLU A 66 -22.16 17.64 -11.25
CA GLU A 66 -22.47 16.24 -11.57
C GLU A 66 -22.58 16.05 -13.09
N LYS A 67 -23.41 16.86 -13.75
CA LYS A 67 -23.56 16.81 -15.22
C LYS A 67 -22.25 17.04 -15.94
N GLU A 68 -21.44 17.99 -15.46
CA GLU A 68 -20.12 18.30 -16.02
C GLU A 68 -19.15 17.10 -15.94
N LYS A 69 -19.21 16.29 -14.87
CA LYS A 69 -18.37 15.09 -14.76
C LYS A 69 -18.60 14.14 -15.92
N VAL A 70 -19.87 13.92 -16.28
CA VAL A 70 -20.25 12.97 -17.33
C VAL A 70 -20.14 13.60 -18.73
N GLN A 71 -20.57 14.83 -18.90
CA GLN A 71 -20.70 15.46 -20.23
C GLN A 71 -19.41 16.10 -20.73
N LYS A 72 -18.47 16.45 -19.84
CA LYS A 72 -17.23 17.16 -20.20
C LYS A 72 -15.98 16.45 -19.72
N ARG A 73 -15.88 16.20 -18.40
CA ARG A 73 -14.65 15.73 -17.76
C ARG A 73 -14.31 14.29 -18.17
N TRP A 74 -15.30 13.41 -18.19
CA TRP A 74 -15.13 12.01 -18.59
C TRP A 74 -14.72 11.86 -20.07
N PRO A 75 -15.45 12.45 -21.05
CA PRO A 75 -15.02 12.42 -22.45
C PRO A 75 -13.61 12.98 -22.65
N ALA A 76 -13.27 14.10 -22.00
CA ALA A 76 -11.94 14.69 -22.08
C ALA A 76 -10.83 13.74 -21.57
N ALA A 77 -11.11 12.97 -20.51
CA ALA A 77 -10.19 11.94 -20.02
C ALA A 77 -10.02 10.79 -21.02
N VAL A 78 -11.12 10.27 -21.57
CA VAL A 78 -11.10 9.21 -22.59
C VAL A 78 -10.33 9.65 -23.83
N ASP A 79 -10.60 10.85 -24.33
CA ASP A 79 -9.93 11.40 -25.51
C ASP A 79 -8.43 11.61 -25.26
N PHE A 80 -8.05 12.08 -24.07
CA PHE A 80 -6.64 12.21 -23.69
C PHE A 80 -5.93 10.85 -23.67
N ILE A 81 -6.53 9.84 -23.04
CA ILE A 81 -5.96 8.49 -22.95
C ILE A 81 -5.72 7.92 -24.36
N ARG A 82 -6.73 8.01 -25.23
CA ARG A 82 -6.67 7.51 -26.61
C ARG A 82 -5.61 8.26 -27.44
N LYS A 83 -5.64 9.60 -27.41
CA LYS A 83 -4.74 10.44 -28.22
C LYS A 83 -3.27 10.26 -27.84
N ASN A 84 -2.99 10.13 -26.55
CA ASN A 84 -1.63 9.97 -26.03
C ASN A 84 -1.19 8.51 -25.97
N LYS A 85 -2.05 7.56 -26.38
CA LYS A 85 -1.75 6.12 -26.38
C LYS A 85 -1.23 5.66 -25.03
N ILE A 86 -1.95 6.04 -23.95
CA ILE A 86 -1.52 5.72 -22.59
C ILE A 86 -1.51 4.20 -22.38
N ASN A 87 -2.52 3.50 -22.91
CA ASN A 87 -2.53 2.04 -22.95
C ASN A 87 -1.66 1.53 -24.10
N GLU A 88 -1.03 0.38 -23.89
CA GLU A 88 -0.05 -0.18 -24.82
C GLU A 88 -0.52 -1.51 -25.39
N PHE A 89 -0.04 -1.84 -26.59
CA PHE A 89 -0.32 -3.10 -27.28
C PHE A 89 0.99 -3.76 -27.66
N PHE A 90 1.11 -5.07 -27.42
CA PHE A 90 2.31 -5.85 -27.72
C PHE A 90 1.94 -7.17 -28.42
N GLY A 91 2.94 -7.78 -29.05
CA GLY A 91 2.77 -9.03 -29.81
C GLY A 91 2.21 -8.81 -31.21
N PRO A 92 1.67 -9.85 -31.86
CA PRO A 92 1.15 -9.74 -33.21
C PRO A 92 -0.15 -8.92 -33.25
N GLU A 93 -0.38 -8.25 -34.39
CA GLU A 93 -1.60 -7.46 -34.65
C GLU A 93 -2.86 -8.35 -34.71
N HIS A 94 -2.68 -9.61 -35.15
CA HIS A 94 -3.75 -10.59 -35.29
C HIS A 94 -3.45 -11.85 -34.49
N GLY A 95 -4.52 -12.52 -34.06
CA GLY A 95 -4.47 -13.78 -33.35
C GLY A 95 -5.89 -14.20 -32.97
N SER A 96 -6.15 -15.49 -32.85
CA SER A 96 -7.47 -16.01 -32.44
C SER A 96 -7.70 -15.87 -30.93
N VAL A 97 -6.66 -15.58 -30.15
CA VAL A 97 -6.76 -15.28 -28.72
C VAL A 97 -6.03 -14.00 -28.36
N GLY A 98 -6.33 -13.41 -27.20
CA GLY A 98 -5.61 -12.27 -26.66
C GLY A 98 -5.63 -12.22 -25.14
N ILE A 99 -4.74 -11.43 -24.56
CA ILE A 99 -4.68 -11.20 -23.11
C ILE A 99 -4.73 -9.71 -22.83
N VAL A 100 -5.70 -9.27 -22.03
CA VAL A 100 -5.78 -7.90 -21.50
C VAL A 100 -5.42 -7.90 -20.02
N MET A 101 -4.66 -6.91 -19.57
CA MET A 101 -4.13 -6.88 -18.20
C MET A 101 -3.95 -5.46 -17.66
N GLN A 102 -3.98 -5.32 -16.33
CA GLN A 102 -3.49 -4.10 -15.68
C GLN A 102 -1.98 -3.95 -15.90
N GLY A 103 -1.48 -2.73 -16.14
CA GLY A 103 -0.09 -2.49 -16.53
C GLY A 103 0.96 -3.08 -15.57
N GLY A 104 0.69 -3.06 -14.27
CA GLY A 104 1.56 -3.68 -13.25
C GLY A 104 1.74 -5.20 -13.38
N MET A 105 0.92 -5.87 -14.18
CA MET A 105 0.94 -7.32 -14.41
C MET A 105 1.74 -7.74 -15.65
N TYR A 106 2.13 -6.78 -16.50
CA TYR A 106 2.80 -7.04 -17.78
C TYR A 106 4.00 -7.97 -17.66
N ASN A 107 4.94 -7.65 -16.76
CA ASN A 107 6.16 -8.44 -16.59
C ASN A 107 5.87 -9.89 -16.14
N SER A 108 4.85 -10.08 -15.31
CA SER A 108 4.45 -11.43 -14.85
C SER A 108 3.78 -12.22 -15.98
N VAL A 109 2.96 -11.57 -16.81
CA VAL A 109 2.33 -12.18 -17.99
C VAL A 109 3.38 -12.59 -19.02
N VAL A 110 4.28 -11.68 -19.38
CA VAL A 110 5.37 -11.97 -20.33
C VAL A 110 6.26 -13.09 -19.82
N ARG A 111 6.60 -13.09 -18.52
CA ARG A 111 7.39 -14.19 -17.93
C ARG A 111 6.66 -15.53 -17.97
N ALA A 112 5.34 -15.55 -17.77
CA ALA A 112 4.53 -16.76 -17.91
C ALA A 112 4.50 -17.24 -19.37
N LEU A 113 4.27 -16.34 -20.34
CA LEU A 113 4.32 -16.66 -21.77
C LEU A 113 5.68 -17.20 -22.19
N GLN A 114 6.78 -16.62 -21.68
CA GLN A 114 8.13 -17.10 -21.92
C GLN A 114 8.32 -18.54 -21.42
N ARG A 115 7.79 -18.87 -20.23
CA ARG A 115 7.82 -20.24 -19.70
C ARG A 115 6.94 -21.21 -20.49
N LEU A 116 5.98 -20.69 -21.26
CA LEU A 116 5.14 -21.46 -22.19
C LEU A 116 5.73 -21.50 -23.61
N SER A 117 6.93 -20.94 -23.81
CA SER A 117 7.59 -20.80 -25.12
C SER A 117 6.82 -19.93 -26.13
N LEU A 118 6.04 -18.95 -25.64
CA LEU A 118 5.25 -17.99 -26.43
C LEU A 118 5.77 -16.55 -26.29
N ALA A 119 6.94 -16.39 -25.66
CA ALA A 119 7.64 -15.13 -25.61
C ALA A 119 9.15 -15.37 -25.55
N ASP A 120 9.93 -14.46 -26.12
CA ASP A 120 11.38 -14.51 -26.06
C ASP A 120 11.94 -13.79 -24.81
N THR A 121 13.26 -13.77 -24.68
CA THR A 121 13.95 -13.07 -23.58
C THR A 121 13.86 -11.54 -23.65
N TYR A 122 13.49 -10.98 -24.79
CA TYR A 122 13.32 -9.54 -25.01
C TYR A 122 11.88 -9.08 -24.78
N GLY A 123 10.95 -10.02 -24.52
CA GLY A 123 9.54 -9.74 -24.28
C GLY A 123 8.70 -9.65 -25.55
N VAL A 124 9.22 -10.08 -26.70
CA VAL A 124 8.42 -10.27 -27.92
C VAL A 124 7.53 -11.49 -27.72
N THR A 125 6.22 -11.32 -27.87
CA THR A 125 5.22 -12.35 -27.59
C THR A 125 4.52 -12.82 -28.86
N ASP A 126 4.15 -14.10 -28.91
CA ASP A 126 3.34 -14.69 -29.98
C ASP A 126 1.83 -14.51 -29.74
N VAL A 127 1.45 -14.02 -28.54
CA VAL A 127 0.08 -13.74 -28.15
C VAL A 127 -0.14 -12.21 -28.10
N PRO A 128 -1.20 -11.67 -28.75
CA PRO A 128 -1.55 -10.25 -28.64
C PRO A 128 -1.84 -9.85 -27.19
N LEU A 129 -1.23 -8.76 -26.73
CA LEU A 129 -1.39 -8.22 -25.38
C LEU A 129 -1.97 -6.81 -25.43
N TYR A 130 -2.94 -6.53 -24.55
CA TYR A 130 -3.46 -5.19 -24.28
C TYR A 130 -3.17 -4.80 -22.84
N VAL A 131 -2.33 -3.77 -22.66
CA VAL A 131 -1.77 -3.36 -21.37
C VAL A 131 -2.44 -2.06 -20.91
N LEU A 132 -3.28 -2.18 -19.89
CA LEU A 132 -4.04 -1.09 -19.30
C LEU A 132 -3.18 -0.30 -18.31
N ASN A 133 -2.50 0.74 -18.79
CA ASN A 133 -1.83 1.73 -17.94
C ASN A 133 -2.83 2.74 -17.35
N ALA A 134 -3.95 2.98 -18.05
CA ALA A 134 -5.12 3.64 -17.53
C ALA A 134 -6.21 2.58 -17.24
N VAL A 135 -6.40 2.26 -15.96
CA VAL A 135 -7.43 1.29 -15.51
C VAL A 135 -8.80 1.93 -15.27
N TYR A 136 -8.87 3.27 -15.26
CA TYR A 136 -10.10 4.04 -15.17
C TYR A 136 -9.90 5.47 -15.70
N PRO A 137 -10.72 5.95 -16.66
CA PRO A 137 -11.77 5.21 -17.38
C PRO A 137 -11.19 4.11 -18.30
N LEU A 138 -11.99 3.08 -18.58
CA LEU A 138 -11.69 2.10 -19.63
C LEU A 138 -12.06 2.69 -21.01
N ILE A 139 -11.39 2.23 -22.06
CA ILE A 139 -11.57 2.72 -23.42
C ILE A 139 -12.24 1.65 -24.27
N ASP A 140 -13.54 1.82 -24.51
CA ASP A 140 -14.37 0.87 -25.25
C ASP A 140 -13.81 0.57 -26.64
N ASP A 141 -13.46 1.60 -27.42
CA ASP A 141 -12.97 1.45 -28.80
C ASP A 141 -11.67 0.62 -28.85
N GLU A 142 -10.74 0.86 -27.92
CA GLU A 142 -9.47 0.13 -27.82
C GLU A 142 -9.71 -1.34 -27.49
N PHE A 143 -10.57 -1.62 -26.52
CA PHE A 143 -10.88 -3.00 -26.11
C PHE A 143 -11.67 -3.76 -27.17
N LEU A 144 -12.69 -3.13 -27.77
CA LEU A 144 -13.49 -3.72 -28.83
C LEU A 144 -12.59 -4.02 -30.03
N SER A 145 -11.79 -3.05 -30.50
CA SER A 145 -10.82 -3.28 -31.59
C SER A 145 -9.84 -4.40 -31.25
N PHE A 146 -9.34 -4.46 -30.01
CA PHE A 146 -8.50 -5.56 -29.57
C PHE A 146 -9.20 -6.92 -29.69
N CYS A 147 -10.52 -7.00 -29.48
CA CYS A 147 -11.28 -8.26 -29.61
C CYS A 147 -11.58 -8.66 -31.06
N GLU A 148 -11.30 -7.82 -32.07
CA GLU A 148 -11.60 -8.15 -33.46
C GLU A 148 -10.82 -9.37 -33.94
N GLY A 149 -11.54 -10.31 -34.56
CA GLY A 149 -10.98 -11.57 -35.06
C GLY A 149 -10.56 -12.57 -33.95
N LYS A 150 -10.83 -12.28 -32.67
CA LYS A 150 -10.51 -13.19 -31.55
C LYS A 150 -11.71 -14.03 -31.14
N ASP A 151 -11.46 -15.32 -30.98
CA ASP A 151 -12.39 -16.29 -30.41
C ASP A 151 -12.50 -16.09 -28.90
N ALA A 152 -11.38 -15.80 -28.22
CA ALA A 152 -11.36 -15.61 -26.77
C ALA A 152 -10.33 -14.58 -26.28
N VAL A 153 -10.65 -13.88 -25.20
CA VAL A 153 -9.76 -12.95 -24.51
C VAL A 153 -9.70 -13.27 -23.02
N LEU A 154 -8.49 -13.36 -22.48
CA LEU A 154 -8.25 -13.52 -21.05
C LEU A 154 -8.03 -12.15 -20.37
N VAL A 155 -8.76 -11.87 -19.30
CA VAL A 155 -8.60 -10.70 -18.44
C VAL A 155 -7.74 -11.06 -17.24
N VAL A 156 -6.54 -10.49 -17.17
CA VAL A 156 -5.63 -10.57 -16.02
C VAL A 156 -5.86 -9.35 -15.13
N GLU A 157 -6.78 -9.50 -14.18
CA GLU A 157 -7.12 -8.49 -13.19
C GLU A 157 -6.74 -8.97 -11.79
N GLU A 158 -5.90 -8.22 -11.10
CA GLU A 158 -5.56 -8.47 -9.69
C GLU A 158 -6.55 -7.72 -8.79
N GLY A 159 -7.12 -8.43 -7.80
CA GLY A 159 -8.09 -7.88 -6.86
C GLY A 159 -9.48 -8.49 -6.97
N GLN A 160 -10.30 -8.17 -5.97
CA GLN A 160 -11.70 -8.55 -5.84
C GLN A 160 -12.53 -7.28 -5.57
N PRO A 161 -13.72 -7.13 -6.18
CA PRO A 161 -14.29 -7.94 -7.28
C PRO A 161 -13.56 -7.75 -8.63
N ASN A 162 -13.93 -8.55 -9.64
CA ASN A 162 -13.40 -8.48 -11.02
C ASN A 162 -14.10 -7.38 -11.86
N TYR A 163 -13.95 -6.13 -11.46
CA TYR A 163 -14.66 -5.01 -12.08
C TYR A 163 -14.27 -4.75 -13.53
N ILE A 164 -12.99 -4.94 -13.90
CA ILE A 164 -12.53 -4.78 -15.28
C ILE A 164 -13.13 -5.87 -16.16
N GLU A 165 -13.09 -7.13 -15.70
CA GLU A 165 -13.72 -8.25 -16.42
C GLU A 165 -15.22 -8.02 -16.64
N GLN A 166 -15.94 -7.57 -15.61
CA GLN A 166 -17.37 -7.25 -15.72
C GLN A 166 -17.66 -6.10 -16.69
N ALA A 167 -16.83 -5.04 -16.66
CA ALA A 167 -16.99 -3.90 -17.55
C ALA A 167 -16.78 -4.31 -19.02
N PHE A 168 -15.72 -5.08 -19.30
CA PHE A 168 -15.44 -5.61 -20.63
C PHE A 168 -16.52 -6.58 -21.13
N ALA A 169 -17.07 -7.44 -20.26
CA ALA A 169 -18.20 -8.29 -20.60
C ALA A 169 -19.42 -7.45 -21.03
N SER A 170 -19.70 -6.36 -20.30
CA SER A 170 -20.77 -5.41 -20.65
C SER A 170 -20.53 -4.74 -22.00
N MET A 171 -19.28 -4.33 -22.29
CA MET A 171 -18.92 -3.71 -23.57
C MET A 171 -19.13 -4.66 -24.76
N LEU A 172 -18.65 -5.90 -24.66
CA LEU A 172 -18.85 -6.92 -25.70
C LEU A 172 -20.33 -7.19 -25.95
N HIS A 173 -21.10 -7.36 -24.87
CA HIS A 173 -22.53 -7.61 -24.96
C HIS A 173 -23.28 -6.46 -25.65
N LYS A 174 -23.02 -5.21 -25.24
CA LYS A 174 -23.64 -4.01 -25.84
C LYS A 174 -23.26 -3.82 -27.31
N ALA A 175 -22.03 -4.18 -27.68
CA ALA A 175 -21.55 -4.13 -29.05
C ALA A 175 -22.00 -5.34 -29.91
N GLY A 176 -22.72 -6.31 -29.33
CA GLY A 176 -23.15 -7.51 -30.05
C GLY A 176 -22.00 -8.41 -30.51
N ARG A 177 -20.85 -8.39 -29.83
CA ARG A 177 -19.65 -9.16 -30.19
C ARG A 177 -19.63 -10.51 -29.48
N GLY A 178 -19.28 -11.56 -30.24
CA GLY A 178 -19.28 -12.95 -29.76
C GLY A 178 -17.97 -13.44 -29.13
N THR A 179 -16.94 -12.60 -29.03
CA THR A 179 -15.66 -12.97 -28.42
C THR A 179 -15.86 -13.46 -26.99
N LYS A 180 -15.37 -14.66 -26.68
CA LYS A 180 -15.48 -15.23 -25.33
C LYS A 180 -14.53 -14.50 -24.38
N LEU A 181 -15.08 -13.78 -23.40
CA LEU A 181 -14.28 -13.16 -22.35
C LEU A 181 -14.18 -14.09 -21.15
N VAL A 182 -12.96 -14.33 -20.66
CA VAL A 182 -12.71 -15.12 -19.45
C VAL A 182 -11.68 -14.42 -18.57
N GLY A 183 -11.67 -14.71 -17.28
CA GLY A 183 -10.66 -14.19 -16.36
C GLY A 183 -10.58 -15.05 -15.12
N LYS A 184 -11.47 -14.81 -14.16
CA LYS A 184 -11.48 -15.53 -12.88
C LYS A 184 -11.82 -17.03 -12.96
N GLU A 185 -12.29 -17.51 -14.10
CA GLU A 185 -12.39 -18.95 -14.40
C GLU A 185 -11.02 -19.65 -14.43
N HIS A 186 -9.97 -18.91 -14.84
CA HIS A 186 -8.60 -19.42 -14.94
C HIS A 186 -7.67 -18.85 -13.86
N LEU A 187 -8.04 -17.73 -13.24
CA LEU A 187 -7.22 -17.01 -12.27
C LEU A 187 -7.96 -16.85 -10.94
N PRO A 188 -7.29 -16.99 -9.78
CA PRO A 188 -7.97 -16.94 -8.50
C PRO A 188 -8.62 -15.57 -8.24
N MET A 189 -9.75 -15.57 -7.53
CA MET A 189 -10.48 -14.35 -7.18
C MET A 189 -9.72 -13.51 -6.14
N ALA A 190 -9.05 -14.17 -5.20
CA ALA A 190 -8.32 -13.56 -4.11
C ALA A 190 -6.93 -14.20 -3.96
N GLY A 191 -6.06 -13.51 -3.22
CA GLY A 191 -4.65 -13.90 -3.07
C GLY A 191 -3.73 -13.18 -4.05
N GLU A 192 -2.44 -13.43 -3.91
CA GLU A 192 -1.40 -12.81 -4.74
C GLU A 192 -1.22 -13.59 -6.05
N TYR A 193 -1.10 -12.86 -7.17
CA TYR A 193 -0.75 -13.45 -8.46
C TYR A 193 0.75 -13.70 -8.54
N THR A 194 1.18 -14.78 -7.87
CA THR A 194 2.56 -15.27 -7.96
C THR A 194 2.90 -15.72 -9.38
N GLY A 195 4.20 -15.85 -9.69
CA GLY A 195 4.64 -16.32 -11.00
C GLY A 195 4.09 -17.70 -11.38
N GLN A 196 3.85 -18.57 -10.40
CA GLN A 196 3.26 -19.90 -10.64
C GLN A 196 1.76 -19.79 -10.93
N VAL A 197 1.01 -19.00 -10.14
CA VAL A 197 -0.41 -18.72 -10.39
C VAL A 197 -0.63 -18.14 -11.79
N MET A 198 0.21 -17.20 -12.20
CA MET A 198 0.17 -16.61 -13.54
C MET A 198 0.44 -17.64 -14.65
N LEU A 199 1.44 -18.50 -14.47
CA LEU A 199 1.74 -19.58 -15.41
C LEU A 199 0.56 -20.55 -15.55
N ASP A 200 0.03 -21.01 -14.43
CA ASP A 200 -1.03 -22.02 -14.41
C ASP A 200 -2.32 -21.47 -15.01
N GLY A 201 -2.68 -20.21 -14.68
CA GLY A 201 -3.87 -19.55 -15.22
C GLY A 201 -3.78 -19.30 -16.72
N ILE A 202 -2.67 -18.72 -17.20
CA ILE A 202 -2.48 -18.49 -18.64
C ILE A 202 -2.40 -19.82 -19.39
N GLY A 203 -1.68 -20.81 -18.85
CA GLY A 203 -1.60 -22.15 -19.44
C GLY A 203 -2.96 -22.85 -19.50
N SER A 204 -3.80 -22.71 -18.46
CA SER A 204 -5.17 -23.21 -18.44
C SER A 204 -6.03 -22.57 -19.54
N PHE A 205 -5.98 -21.24 -19.67
CA PHE A 205 -6.68 -20.51 -20.72
C PHE A 205 -6.27 -20.97 -22.13
N LEU A 206 -4.95 -21.03 -22.39
CA LEU A 206 -4.44 -21.39 -23.72
C LEU A 206 -4.72 -22.86 -24.06
N ARG A 207 -4.66 -23.78 -23.10
CA ARG A 207 -5.06 -25.18 -23.33
C ARG A 207 -6.53 -25.32 -23.69
N ALA A 208 -7.40 -24.50 -23.10
CA ALA A 208 -8.84 -24.54 -23.33
C ALA A 208 -9.26 -23.91 -24.68
N THR A 209 -8.47 -22.97 -25.20
CA THR A 209 -8.86 -22.15 -26.36
C THR A 209 -8.00 -22.42 -27.60
N ILE A 210 -6.69 -22.59 -27.43
CA ILE A 210 -5.73 -22.74 -28.52
C ILE A 210 -4.60 -23.75 -28.20
N PRO A 211 -4.93 -25.02 -27.96
CA PRO A 211 -3.95 -26.01 -27.51
C PRO A 211 -2.83 -26.29 -28.51
N HIS A 212 -2.98 -25.92 -29.79
CA HIS A 212 -1.96 -26.16 -30.83
C HIS A 212 -0.80 -25.15 -30.81
N LEU A 213 -0.96 -23.98 -30.18
CA LEU A 213 0.15 -23.03 -29.98
C LEU A 213 1.11 -23.47 -28.87
N LEU A 214 0.67 -24.36 -27.99
CA LEU A 214 1.50 -24.85 -26.90
C LEU A 214 2.39 -26.01 -27.38
N PRO A 215 3.69 -26.02 -27.02
CA PRO A 215 4.55 -27.18 -27.23
C PRO A 215 3.91 -28.44 -26.64
N GLY A 216 4.16 -29.61 -27.26
CA GLY A 216 3.60 -30.89 -26.80
C GLY A 216 3.86 -31.16 -25.32
N GLU A 217 5.05 -30.77 -24.84
CA GLU A 217 5.49 -30.87 -23.44
C GLU A 217 4.67 -30.02 -22.47
N VAL A 218 4.16 -28.87 -22.91
CA VAL A 218 3.34 -27.94 -22.12
C VAL A 218 1.86 -28.29 -22.21
N ARG A 219 1.44 -28.81 -23.37
CA ARG A 219 0.08 -29.26 -23.64
C ARG A 219 -0.25 -30.54 -22.87
N ALA A 220 0.69 -31.47 -22.80
CA ALA A 220 0.59 -32.74 -22.09
C ALA A 220 1.95 -33.05 -21.43
N PRO A 221 2.21 -32.57 -20.20
CA PRO A 221 3.44 -32.87 -19.48
C PRO A 221 3.45 -34.36 -19.10
N ASN A 222 3.88 -35.21 -20.03
CA ASN A 222 4.07 -36.65 -19.83
C ASN A 222 5.38 -36.97 -19.08
N LYS A 223 6.03 -35.95 -18.50
CA LYS A 223 7.19 -36.11 -17.63
C LYS A 223 6.69 -36.29 -16.19
N ILE A 224 6.98 -37.44 -15.61
CA ILE A 224 7.06 -37.60 -14.16
C ILE A 224 8.19 -36.68 -13.72
N GLY A 225 7.85 -35.60 -13.01
CA GLY A 225 8.65 -34.38 -12.90
C GLY A 225 10.14 -34.58 -12.65
N ASP A 226 10.95 -34.05 -13.56
CA ASP A 226 12.34 -33.62 -13.38
C ASP A 226 12.40 -32.15 -12.89
N GLY A 227 11.30 -31.64 -12.36
CA GLY A 227 11.28 -30.35 -11.68
C GLY A 227 12.33 -30.37 -10.60
N LEU A 228 13.31 -29.45 -10.68
CA LEU A 228 14.11 -29.05 -9.52
C LEU A 228 13.18 -29.05 -8.33
N ASP A 229 13.41 -29.95 -7.37
CA ASP A 229 12.52 -30.10 -6.24
C ASP A 229 12.52 -28.77 -5.48
N THR A 230 11.56 -27.90 -5.79
CA THR A 230 11.45 -26.60 -5.14
C THR A 230 11.17 -26.79 -3.66
N ALA A 231 10.70 -27.97 -3.24
CA ALA A 231 10.58 -28.32 -1.83
C ALA A 231 11.95 -28.31 -1.14
N ASP A 232 13.02 -28.80 -1.80
CA ASP A 232 14.37 -28.75 -1.25
C ASP A 232 14.86 -27.30 -1.10
N LEU A 233 14.61 -26.43 -2.08
CA LEU A 233 14.99 -25.01 -2.00
C LEU A 233 14.27 -24.26 -0.87
N ILE A 234 12.98 -24.54 -0.66
CA ILE A 234 12.20 -23.95 0.44
C ILE A 234 12.76 -24.38 1.80
N ASN A 235 13.26 -25.61 1.90
CA ASN A 235 13.83 -26.15 3.14
C ASN A 235 15.25 -25.63 3.42
N VAL A 236 16.04 -25.26 2.40
CA VAL A 236 17.42 -24.75 2.60
C VAL A 236 17.52 -23.22 2.65
N VAL A 237 16.56 -22.48 2.09
CA VAL A 237 16.59 -21.01 2.13
C VAL A 237 15.90 -20.52 3.42
N PRO A 238 16.64 -19.92 4.36
CA PRO A 238 16.03 -19.42 5.59
C PRO A 238 15.01 -18.34 5.25
N GLY A 239 13.80 -18.51 5.78
CA GLY A 239 12.74 -17.51 5.69
C GLY A 239 13.22 -16.17 6.26
N ARG A 240 12.81 -15.08 5.63
CA ARG A 240 13.05 -13.71 6.12
C ARG A 240 11.73 -13.08 6.54
N PRO A 241 11.11 -13.53 7.64
CA PRO A 241 9.89 -12.91 8.12
C PRO A 241 10.17 -11.44 8.48
N PRO A 242 9.16 -10.55 8.36
CA PRO A 242 9.27 -9.20 8.87
C PRO A 242 9.66 -9.21 10.35
N GLY A 243 10.56 -8.32 10.74
CA GLY A 243 11.06 -8.29 12.11
C GLY A 243 11.82 -7.01 12.45
N PHE A 244 12.06 -6.82 13.73
CA PHE A 244 12.77 -5.65 14.24
C PHE A 244 14.27 -5.70 13.91
N CYS A 245 14.83 -4.57 13.50
CA CYS A 245 16.28 -4.41 13.33
C CYS A 245 17.07 -4.83 14.58
N VAL A 246 18.34 -5.21 14.39
CA VAL A 246 19.27 -5.41 15.50
C VAL A 246 19.39 -4.09 16.27
N GLY A 247 19.24 -4.15 17.59
CA GLY A 247 19.26 -2.98 18.46
C GLY A 247 18.02 -2.09 18.38
N CYS A 248 16.93 -2.52 17.72
CA CYS A 248 15.70 -1.75 17.63
C CYS A 248 15.16 -1.38 19.03
N PRO A 249 14.83 -0.09 19.27
CA PRO A 249 14.37 0.38 20.57
C PRO A 249 12.94 -0.03 20.93
N GLU A 250 12.19 -0.64 20.01
CA GLU A 250 10.82 -1.09 20.26
C GLU A 250 10.78 -2.48 20.90
N ARG A 251 11.82 -3.31 20.71
CA ARG A 251 11.90 -4.64 21.34
C ARG A 251 11.71 -4.61 22.87
N PRO A 252 12.35 -3.69 23.63
CA PRO A 252 12.07 -3.49 25.05
C PRO A 252 10.61 -3.19 25.43
N ILE A 253 9.88 -2.43 24.59
CA ILE A 253 8.47 -2.10 24.83
C ILE A 253 7.63 -3.39 24.84
N PHE A 254 7.84 -4.25 23.84
CA PHE A 254 7.12 -5.51 23.70
C PHE A 254 7.57 -6.57 24.71
N ALA A 255 8.85 -6.60 25.06
CA ALA A 255 9.34 -7.43 26.17
C ALA A 255 8.65 -7.05 27.49
N ALA A 256 8.58 -5.76 27.81
CA ALA A 256 7.85 -5.27 28.98
C ALA A 256 6.36 -5.62 28.93
N THR A 257 5.71 -5.47 27.77
CA THR A 257 4.30 -5.83 27.60
C THR A 257 4.07 -7.33 27.84
N LYS A 258 4.96 -8.21 27.35
CA LYS A 258 4.87 -9.65 27.65
C LYS A 258 5.01 -9.98 29.12
N LEU A 259 5.94 -9.32 29.83
CA LEU A 259 6.10 -9.50 31.27
C LEU A 259 4.85 -9.05 32.03
N VAL A 260 4.24 -7.94 31.61
CA VAL A 260 2.96 -7.48 32.21
C VAL A 260 1.81 -8.46 31.90
N GLU A 261 1.71 -9.02 30.69
CA GLU A 261 0.69 -10.05 30.40
C GLU A 261 0.90 -11.35 31.18
N GLN A 262 2.13 -11.69 31.57
CA GLN A 262 2.39 -12.83 32.46
C GLN A 262 1.83 -12.60 33.87
N GLU A 263 1.88 -11.36 34.36
CA GLU A 263 1.37 -10.98 35.69
C GLU A 263 -0.13 -10.73 35.69
N LEU A 264 -0.63 -9.95 34.73
CA LEU A 264 -2.01 -9.47 34.71
C LEU A 264 -2.92 -10.30 33.82
N GLY A 265 -2.37 -11.20 32.98
CA GLY A 265 -3.08 -11.94 31.94
C GLY A 265 -3.15 -11.16 30.61
N LYS A 266 -3.66 -11.80 29.56
CA LYS A 266 -3.72 -11.22 28.21
C LYS A 266 -4.66 -10.01 28.11
N HIS A 267 -4.30 -9.07 27.23
CA HIS A 267 -5.11 -7.89 26.91
C HIS A 267 -5.50 -7.87 25.42
N HIS A 268 -6.57 -7.14 25.09
CA HIS A 268 -6.83 -6.80 23.68
C HIS A 268 -5.81 -5.74 23.24
N ILE A 269 -5.05 -6.03 22.18
CA ILE A 269 -3.99 -5.16 21.67
C ILE A 269 -4.32 -4.71 20.24
N ALA A 270 -4.69 -3.45 20.07
CA ALA A 270 -4.88 -2.85 18.75
C ALA A 270 -3.60 -2.16 18.29
N SER A 271 -3.11 -2.51 17.10
CA SER A 271 -1.87 -1.93 16.56
C SER A 271 -2.14 -1.03 15.37
N ASP A 272 -1.39 0.06 15.26
CA ASP A 272 -1.33 0.84 14.03
C ASP A 272 -0.34 0.20 13.02
N ILE A 273 -0.33 0.60 11.74
CA ILE A 273 0.72 0.19 10.80
C ILE A 273 2.02 0.94 11.13
N GLY A 274 3.09 0.19 11.42
CA GLY A 274 4.43 0.71 11.70
C GLY A 274 5.40 -0.41 12.07
N CYS A 275 6.62 -0.08 12.52
CA CYS A 275 7.58 -1.10 12.97
C CYS A 275 7.02 -1.94 14.12
N HIS A 276 6.24 -1.31 15.01
CA HIS A 276 5.61 -1.95 16.16
C HIS A 276 4.68 -3.09 15.76
N LEU A 277 4.12 -3.08 14.54
CA LEU A 277 3.27 -4.15 14.02
C LEU A 277 3.98 -5.52 14.00
N PHE A 278 5.31 -5.54 13.91
CA PHE A 278 6.07 -6.78 13.93
C PHE A 278 6.04 -7.49 15.30
N SER A 279 5.46 -6.87 16.34
CA SER A 279 5.20 -7.52 17.63
C SER A 279 4.26 -8.71 17.53
N ILE A 280 3.46 -8.81 16.46
CA ILE A 280 2.55 -9.95 16.23
C ILE A 280 3.31 -11.26 15.97
N MET A 281 4.55 -11.17 15.47
CA MET A 281 5.38 -12.33 15.17
C MET A 281 6.13 -12.84 16.41
N PRO A 282 6.60 -14.11 16.41
CA PRO A 282 7.53 -14.60 17.42
C PRO A 282 8.76 -13.69 17.57
N PRO A 283 9.28 -13.50 18.80
CA PRO A 283 8.90 -14.15 20.05
C PRO A 283 7.82 -13.40 20.86
N PHE A 284 7.28 -12.30 20.34
CA PHE A 284 6.37 -11.45 21.12
C PHE A 284 4.93 -11.94 21.04
N GLU A 285 4.42 -12.23 19.84
CA GLU A 285 3.04 -12.70 19.64
C GLU A 285 2.00 -11.77 20.29
N LEU A 286 2.23 -10.46 20.17
CA LEU A 286 1.39 -9.39 20.72
C LEU A 286 0.63 -8.67 19.60
N GLY A 287 -0.70 -8.78 19.62
CA GLY A 287 -1.61 -8.05 18.75
C GLY A 287 -2.94 -8.79 18.55
N ALA A 288 -3.98 -8.05 18.21
CA ALA A 288 -5.32 -8.58 17.92
C ALA A 288 -5.91 -7.97 16.65
N THR A 289 -5.73 -6.66 16.45
CA THR A 289 -6.20 -5.94 15.26
C THR A 289 -5.11 -5.04 14.72
N THR A 290 -5.23 -4.68 13.44
CA THR A 290 -4.33 -3.72 12.80
C THR A 290 -5.11 -2.76 11.94
N MET A 291 -4.89 -1.47 12.16
CA MET A 291 -5.39 -0.38 11.32
C MET A 291 -4.22 0.52 10.93
N GLY A 292 -4.35 1.32 9.87
CA GLY A 292 -3.31 2.24 9.44
C GLY A 292 -3.61 3.70 9.77
N TYR A 293 -2.63 4.57 9.51
CA TYR A 293 -2.80 6.03 9.51
C TYR A 293 -3.18 6.64 10.85
N GLY A 294 -2.73 6.06 11.97
CA GLY A 294 -3.04 6.55 13.32
C GLY A 294 -4.38 6.08 13.88
N LEU A 295 -5.00 5.08 13.25
CA LEU A 295 -6.33 4.56 13.62
C LEU A 295 -6.27 3.35 14.55
N GLY A 296 -5.09 2.82 14.87
CA GLY A 296 -4.92 1.72 15.83
C GLY A 296 -5.71 1.93 17.13
N PRO A 297 -5.43 2.99 17.92
CA PRO A 297 -6.18 3.26 19.15
C PRO A 297 -7.66 3.60 18.92
N ALA A 298 -7.99 4.31 17.84
CA ALA A 298 -9.38 4.57 17.46
C ALA A 298 -10.18 3.27 17.28
N SER A 299 -9.58 2.24 16.67
CA SER A 299 -10.23 0.94 16.49
C SER A 299 -10.47 0.20 17.81
N ALA A 300 -9.67 0.48 18.85
CA ALA A 300 -9.85 -0.10 20.17
C ALA A 300 -10.97 0.58 21.00
N SER A 301 -11.57 1.66 20.49
CA SER A 301 -12.60 2.43 21.21
C SER A 301 -13.83 1.60 21.57
N ALA A 302 -14.16 0.59 20.76
CA ALA A 302 -15.26 -0.34 21.02
C ALA A 302 -15.05 -1.20 22.28
N PHE A 303 -13.81 -1.31 22.79
CA PHE A 303 -13.50 -2.08 24.00
C PHE A 303 -13.64 -1.26 25.30
N ASN A 304 -14.15 -0.03 25.23
CA ASN A 304 -14.40 0.82 26.40
C ASN A 304 -15.72 0.46 27.11
N SER A 305 -15.86 -0.78 27.56
CA SER A 305 -17.05 -1.25 28.28
C SER A 305 -16.94 -0.99 29.79
N PRO A 306 -17.98 -0.43 30.45
CA PRO A 306 -18.03 -0.30 31.92
C PRO A 306 -17.93 -1.62 32.67
N ASP A 307 -18.38 -2.72 32.04
CA ASP A 307 -18.39 -4.06 32.64
C ASP A 307 -17.05 -4.79 32.49
N ALA A 308 -16.13 -4.25 31.68
CA ALA A 308 -14.83 -4.85 31.46
C ALA A 308 -13.92 -4.66 32.69
N LYS A 309 -13.35 -5.77 33.17
CA LYS A 309 -12.37 -5.75 34.27
C LYS A 309 -10.92 -5.50 33.80
N ARG A 310 -10.73 -5.32 32.49
CA ARG A 310 -9.42 -5.18 31.83
C ARG A 310 -9.47 -4.03 30.84
N ARG A 311 -8.37 -3.29 30.73
CA ARG A 311 -8.17 -2.24 29.72
C ARG A 311 -7.64 -2.84 28.42
N SER A 312 -8.01 -2.24 27.29
CA SER A 312 -7.30 -2.49 26.03
C SER A 312 -5.95 -1.77 26.02
N ILE A 313 -5.01 -2.28 25.24
CA ILE A 313 -3.73 -1.63 24.93
C ILE A 313 -3.75 -1.27 23.45
N SER A 314 -3.22 -0.11 23.09
CA SER A 314 -3.03 0.28 21.70
C SER A 314 -1.62 0.76 21.45
N PHE A 315 -1.00 0.31 20.36
CA PHE A 315 0.30 0.79 19.91
C PHE A 315 0.14 1.67 18.67
N VAL A 316 0.70 2.87 18.70
CA VAL A 316 0.74 3.78 17.55
C VAL A 316 2.14 4.37 17.43
N GLY A 317 2.71 4.36 16.23
CA GLY A 317 3.99 5.04 15.98
C GLY A 317 3.80 6.56 15.93
N ASP A 318 4.84 7.32 16.21
CA ASP A 318 4.92 8.77 15.98
C ASP A 318 4.42 9.21 14.58
N GLY A 319 4.77 8.47 13.53
CA GLY A 319 4.26 8.72 12.18
C GLY A 319 2.74 8.62 12.09
N GLY A 320 2.13 7.58 12.66
CA GLY A 320 0.68 7.41 12.71
C GLY A 320 0.01 8.47 13.60
N PHE A 321 0.64 8.79 14.73
CA PHE A 321 0.20 9.84 15.64
C PHE A 321 0.10 11.20 14.93
N TRP A 322 1.15 11.63 14.22
CA TRP A 322 1.14 12.90 13.50
C TRP A 322 0.34 12.89 12.20
N HIS A 323 0.01 11.70 11.65
CA HIS A 323 -0.83 11.59 10.46
C HIS A 323 -2.30 11.88 10.77
N ASN A 324 -2.96 11.04 11.56
CA ASN A 324 -4.32 11.32 12.08
C ASN A 324 -4.48 11.03 13.57
N GLY A 325 -3.53 10.33 14.20
CA GLY A 325 -3.72 9.79 15.55
C GLY A 325 -3.97 10.85 16.62
N LEU A 326 -3.48 12.07 16.47
CA LEU A 326 -3.78 13.16 17.40
C LEU A 326 -5.29 13.41 17.53
N THR A 327 -6.02 13.49 16.41
CA THR A 327 -7.46 13.76 16.40
C THR A 327 -8.26 12.47 16.52
N SER A 328 -8.00 11.49 15.64
CA SER A 328 -8.82 10.30 15.52
C SER A 328 -8.67 9.33 16.69
N SER A 329 -7.49 9.31 17.32
CA SER A 329 -7.17 8.40 18.42
C SER A 329 -7.15 9.14 19.77
N ILE A 330 -6.24 10.10 19.98
CA ILE A 330 -6.10 10.76 21.28
C ILE A 330 -7.28 11.67 21.59
N GLY A 331 -7.65 12.56 20.67
CA GLY A 331 -8.78 13.48 20.84
C GLY A 331 -10.10 12.75 21.11
N ASN A 332 -10.41 11.73 20.30
CA ASN A 332 -11.59 10.91 20.50
C ASN A 332 -11.54 10.09 21.80
N ALA A 333 -10.37 9.59 22.21
CA ALA A 333 -10.23 8.87 23.48
C ALA A 333 -10.52 9.80 24.68
N VAL A 334 -10.05 11.05 24.65
CA VAL A 334 -10.38 12.06 25.67
C VAL A 334 -11.86 12.39 25.64
N PHE A 335 -12.42 12.71 24.46
CA PHE A 335 -13.82 13.09 24.31
C PHE A 335 -14.78 12.00 24.83
N ASN A 336 -14.46 10.73 24.58
CA ASN A 336 -15.31 9.60 24.98
C ASN A 336 -14.93 8.99 26.34
N ASN A 337 -14.05 9.63 27.12
CA ASN A 337 -13.53 9.09 28.39
C ASN A 337 -13.06 7.63 28.27
N ASN A 338 -12.35 7.30 27.18
CA ASN A 338 -11.84 5.96 26.95
C ASN A 338 -10.82 5.58 28.02
N ASP A 339 -11.00 4.47 28.72
CA ASP A 339 -10.16 4.08 29.86
C ASP A 339 -8.93 3.23 29.49
N GLY A 340 -8.69 3.00 28.19
CA GLY A 340 -7.62 2.17 27.64
C GLY A 340 -6.22 2.79 27.77
N VAL A 341 -5.20 1.96 27.50
CA VAL A 341 -3.79 2.37 27.47
C VAL A 341 -3.34 2.57 26.02
N ILE A 342 -2.80 3.75 25.72
CA ILE A 342 -2.28 4.11 24.41
C ILE A 342 -0.78 4.34 24.54
N VAL A 343 0.01 3.48 23.90
CA VAL A 343 1.46 3.59 23.85
C VAL A 343 1.85 4.21 22.50
N ILE A 344 2.38 5.43 22.54
CA ILE A 344 2.93 6.12 21.40
C ILE A 344 4.43 5.81 21.31
N VAL A 345 4.83 5.10 20.25
CA VAL A 345 6.22 4.74 19.99
C VAL A 345 6.89 5.86 19.19
N ASP A 346 7.71 6.65 19.87
CA ASP A 346 8.35 7.86 19.34
C ASP A 346 9.82 7.58 18.99
N ASN A 347 10.04 7.09 17.77
CA ASN A 347 11.37 6.73 17.28
C ASN A 347 12.03 7.84 16.44
N PHE A 348 11.36 8.98 16.35
CA PHE A 348 11.72 10.24 15.69
C PHE A 348 11.61 10.23 14.17
N TYR A 349 10.98 9.22 13.56
CA TYR A 349 10.86 9.10 12.11
C TYR A 349 9.63 8.30 11.73
N SER A 350 9.14 8.48 10.50
CA SER A 350 8.36 7.41 9.86
C SER A 350 9.31 6.26 9.50
N ALA A 351 9.65 5.41 10.49
CA ALA A 351 10.77 4.48 10.37
C ALA A 351 10.52 3.33 9.37
N ALA A 352 9.35 2.70 9.44
CA ALA A 352 9.02 1.51 8.65
C ALA A 352 9.01 1.78 7.13
N THR A 353 8.71 3.01 6.73
CA THR A 353 8.57 3.45 5.34
C THR A 353 9.83 4.08 4.78
N GLY A 354 10.93 4.10 5.54
CA GLY A 354 12.24 4.53 5.04
C GLY A 354 12.94 5.62 5.86
N GLY A 355 12.33 6.13 6.93
CA GLY A 355 12.96 7.10 7.84
C GLY A 355 12.67 8.56 7.48
N GLN A 356 11.47 8.86 7.01
CA GLN A 356 11.04 10.21 6.67
C GLN A 356 10.93 11.09 7.93
N ASP A 357 11.29 12.37 7.80
CA ASP A 357 11.08 13.36 8.85
C ASP A 357 9.57 13.60 9.08
N ILE A 358 9.21 13.74 10.34
CA ILE A 358 7.88 14.02 10.88
C ILE A 358 7.98 15.14 11.94
N LEU A 359 6.84 15.58 12.48
CA LEU A 359 6.80 16.71 13.43
C LEU A 359 7.71 16.49 14.65
N SER A 360 7.75 15.27 15.21
CA SER A 360 8.63 14.93 16.35
C SER A 360 10.05 14.53 15.96
N SER A 361 10.42 14.59 14.67
CA SER A 361 11.79 14.31 14.25
C SER A 361 12.79 15.27 14.88
N ARG A 362 13.95 14.75 15.25
CA ARG A 362 15.04 15.54 15.85
C ARG A 362 15.98 16.14 14.81
N ALA A 363 15.92 15.66 13.57
CA ALA A 363 16.73 16.14 12.46
C ALA A 363 16.42 17.63 12.14
N GLY A 364 17.47 18.36 11.77
CA GLY A 364 17.31 19.70 11.20
C GLY A 364 16.85 19.60 9.76
N ASN A 365 15.68 20.16 9.44
CA ASN A 365 15.11 20.15 8.11
C ASN A 365 15.00 21.57 7.56
N LYS A 366 15.44 21.80 6.32
CA LYS A 366 15.47 23.13 5.70
C LYS A 366 14.08 23.67 5.33
N SER A 367 13.11 22.79 5.06
CA SER A 367 11.79 23.16 4.54
C SER A 367 10.63 22.74 5.45
N LYS A 368 10.92 22.08 6.58
CA LYS A 368 9.92 21.54 7.50
C LYS A 368 10.17 22.00 8.92
N SER A 369 9.09 22.19 9.67
CA SER A 369 9.12 22.43 11.11
C SER A 369 9.15 21.10 11.84
N THR A 370 10.25 20.82 12.53
CA THR A 370 10.49 19.57 13.30
C THR A 370 10.68 19.90 14.78
N LYS A 371 10.93 18.88 15.62
CA LYS A 371 11.13 19.01 17.08
C LYS A 371 9.89 19.42 17.86
N HIS A 372 8.70 19.09 17.36
CA HIS A 372 7.43 19.23 18.09
C HIS A 372 7.23 18.02 19.01
N PRO A 373 7.24 18.17 20.35
CA PRO A 373 7.11 17.03 21.24
C PRO A 373 5.69 16.45 21.24
N ILE A 374 5.58 15.13 21.12
CA ILE A 374 4.30 14.42 21.19
C ILE A 374 3.63 14.65 22.56
N THR A 375 4.40 14.70 23.63
CA THR A 375 3.91 14.93 25.00
C THR A 375 3.12 16.22 25.13
N GLU A 376 3.56 17.31 24.50
CA GLU A 376 2.87 18.60 24.58
C GLU A 376 1.59 18.60 23.74
N ALA A 377 1.59 17.96 22.57
CA ALA A 377 0.36 17.78 21.78
C ALA A 377 -0.67 16.92 22.54
N VAL A 378 -0.24 15.83 23.17
CA VAL A 378 -1.11 14.96 23.97
C VAL A 378 -1.70 15.69 25.19
N LYS A 379 -0.89 16.49 25.91
CA LYS A 379 -1.39 17.36 26.99
C LYS A 379 -2.41 18.37 26.47
N GLY A 380 -2.12 19.00 25.32
CA GLY A 380 -3.01 19.96 24.68
C GLY A 380 -4.38 19.38 24.32
N MET A 381 -4.46 18.07 24.06
CA MET A 381 -5.73 17.37 23.83
C MET A 381 -6.53 17.06 25.11
N GLY A 382 -5.99 17.34 26.29
CA GLY A 382 -6.68 17.16 27.57
C GLY A 382 -6.41 15.81 28.27
N VAL A 383 -5.39 15.06 27.85
CA VAL A 383 -4.98 13.83 28.55
C VAL A 383 -4.39 14.19 29.92
N LYS A 384 -4.95 13.56 30.98
CA LYS A 384 -4.52 13.77 32.37
C LYS A 384 -3.44 12.78 32.80
N TRP A 385 -3.63 11.49 32.50
CA TRP A 385 -2.63 10.46 32.75
C TRP A 385 -1.67 10.37 31.57
N LEU A 386 -0.52 11.03 31.68
CA LEU A 386 0.56 10.99 30.70
C LEU A 386 1.88 10.58 31.37
N ARG A 387 2.59 9.63 30.77
CA ARG A 387 3.96 9.24 31.14
C ARG A 387 4.87 9.31 29.93
N HIS A 388 6.06 9.87 30.11
CA HIS A 388 7.10 9.91 29.09
C HIS A 388 8.28 9.05 29.52
N ILE A 389 8.65 8.11 28.68
CA ILE A 389 9.83 7.26 28.84
C ILE A 389 10.78 7.61 27.70
N ASP A 390 11.82 8.36 28.02
CA ASP A 390 12.81 8.91 27.09
C ASP A 390 13.93 7.93 26.70
N ARG A 391 13.93 6.74 27.32
CA ARG A 391 14.83 5.64 27.01
C ARG A 391 14.10 4.30 27.16
N THR A 392 13.55 3.81 26.06
CA THR A 392 12.80 2.53 26.02
C THR A 392 13.64 1.31 26.39
N TYR A 393 14.98 1.36 26.30
CA TYR A 393 15.88 0.27 26.70
C TYR A 393 15.82 -0.07 28.20
N ASP A 394 15.21 0.78 29.02
CA ASP A 394 14.90 0.47 30.42
C ASP A 394 13.61 -0.37 30.50
N VAL A 395 13.76 -1.68 30.36
CA VAL A 395 12.65 -2.64 30.35
C VAL A 395 11.87 -2.62 31.67
N THR A 396 12.56 -2.45 32.80
CA THR A 396 11.94 -2.38 34.13
C THR A 396 11.02 -1.16 34.22
N LYS A 397 11.51 0.04 33.84
CA LYS A 397 10.70 1.25 33.82
C LYS A 397 9.51 1.13 32.85
N MET A 398 9.70 0.51 31.68
CA MET A 398 8.61 0.23 30.74
C MET A 398 7.54 -0.68 31.35
N GLN A 399 7.96 -1.77 32.01
CA GLN A 399 7.07 -2.75 32.66
C GLN A 399 6.29 -2.09 33.80
N ASP A 400 6.96 -1.36 34.68
CA ASP A 400 6.34 -0.69 35.82
C ASP A 400 5.31 0.36 35.38
N THR A 401 5.64 1.15 34.36
CA THR A 401 4.73 2.16 33.82
C THR A 401 3.51 1.53 33.13
N LEU A 402 3.71 0.44 32.39
CA LEU A 402 2.60 -0.31 31.78
C LEU A 402 1.70 -0.95 32.85
N ARG A 403 2.30 -1.53 33.90
CA ARG A 403 1.56 -2.08 35.04
C ARG A 403 0.72 -1.00 35.71
N GLU A 404 1.31 0.15 36.03
CA GLU A 404 0.59 1.31 36.60
C GLU A 404 -0.58 1.75 35.70
N ALA A 405 -0.35 1.89 34.39
CA ALA A 405 -1.40 2.29 33.45
C ALA A 405 -2.59 1.30 33.43
N LEU A 406 -2.29 0.01 33.56
CA LEU A 406 -3.30 -1.05 33.49
C LEU A 406 -4.05 -1.25 34.81
N THR A 407 -3.48 -0.85 35.95
CA THR A 407 -4.07 -1.10 37.27
C THR A 407 -4.52 0.15 38.04
N THR A 408 -4.10 1.35 37.62
CA THR A 408 -4.48 2.61 38.29
C THR A 408 -6.01 2.81 38.34
N ASP A 409 -6.51 3.43 39.40
CA ASP A 409 -7.93 3.81 39.51
C ASP A 409 -8.28 5.09 38.71
N GLU A 410 -7.27 5.83 38.24
CA GLU A 410 -7.47 7.04 37.44
C GLU A 410 -8.23 6.73 36.15
N LYS A 411 -9.33 7.47 35.92
CA LYS A 411 -10.22 7.31 34.78
C LYS A 411 -9.79 8.14 33.58
N GLY A 412 -10.13 7.65 32.40
CA GLY A 412 -9.80 8.25 31.11
C GLY A 412 -8.55 7.63 30.49
N PRO A 413 -8.06 8.20 29.37
CA PRO A 413 -7.03 7.54 28.57
C PRO A 413 -5.67 7.62 29.25
N LYS A 414 -4.96 6.50 29.30
CA LYS A 414 -3.59 6.42 29.80
C LYS A 414 -2.66 6.51 28.61
N VAL A 415 -1.95 7.61 28.46
CA VAL A 415 -1.00 7.75 27.35
C VAL A 415 0.44 7.58 27.85
N ILE A 416 1.16 6.66 27.22
CA ILE A 416 2.60 6.46 27.43
C ILE A 416 3.29 6.90 26.14
N VAL A 417 4.14 7.92 26.20
CA VAL A 417 5.07 8.24 25.11
C VAL A 417 6.37 7.50 25.39
N ALA A 418 6.72 6.54 24.55
CA ALA A 418 7.91 5.72 24.66
C ALA A 418 8.91 6.12 23.57
N SER A 419 9.90 6.94 23.93
CA SER A 419 10.83 7.56 22.99
C SER A 419 12.22 6.92 23.02
N SER A 420 12.76 6.60 21.84
CA SER A 420 14.14 6.17 21.62
C SER A 420 14.43 6.18 20.13
N GLU A 421 15.57 6.70 19.70
CA GLU A 421 15.85 6.85 18.27
C GLU A 421 15.87 5.51 17.52
N CYS A 422 15.23 5.47 16.34
CA CYS A 422 15.32 4.35 15.42
C CYS A 422 16.79 3.98 15.12
N MET A 423 17.20 2.77 15.51
CA MET A 423 18.59 2.30 15.35
C MET A 423 19.05 2.33 13.90
N LEU A 424 18.18 2.01 12.93
CA LEU A 424 18.56 2.02 11.52
C LEU A 424 18.88 3.44 11.03
N ASN A 425 18.05 4.43 11.36
CA ASN A 425 18.30 5.83 10.99
C ASN A 425 19.51 6.41 11.72
N ARG A 426 19.68 6.05 12.99
CA ARG A 426 20.89 6.37 13.76
C ARG A 426 22.15 5.85 13.05
N GLN A 427 22.18 4.57 12.67
CA GLN A 427 23.32 3.97 11.98
C GLN A 427 23.57 4.58 10.59
N ARG A 428 22.52 4.92 9.84
CA ARG A 428 22.65 5.65 8.56
C ARG A 428 23.33 7.02 8.72
N ARG A 429 23.12 7.69 9.85
CA ARG A 429 23.78 8.96 10.18
C ARG A 429 25.20 8.76 10.71
N GLU A 430 25.38 7.88 11.68
CA GLU A 430 26.62 7.75 12.45
C GLU A 430 27.71 6.97 11.70
N LYS A 431 27.35 5.89 11.00
CA LYS A 431 28.33 5.02 10.34
C LYS A 431 29.19 5.77 9.30
N PRO A 432 28.64 6.61 8.39
CA PRO A 432 29.46 7.35 7.45
C PRO A 432 30.41 8.37 8.13
N LEU A 433 30.04 8.91 9.29
CA LEU A 433 30.87 9.83 10.06
C LEU A 433 32.03 9.08 10.73
N VAL A 434 31.74 7.93 11.33
CA VAL A 434 32.75 7.03 11.90
C VAL A 434 33.71 6.54 10.82
N ASP A 435 33.19 6.07 9.68
CA ASP A 435 34.00 5.63 8.55
C ASP A 435 34.92 6.75 8.03
N ARG A 436 34.45 8.00 8.05
CA ARG A 436 35.25 9.18 7.68
C ARG A 436 36.32 9.48 8.72
N ALA A 437 35.98 9.43 10.01
CA ALA A 437 36.93 9.65 11.10
C ALA A 437 38.05 8.61 11.07
N ILE A 438 37.71 7.32 10.93
CA ILE A 438 38.68 6.23 10.83
C ILE A 438 39.60 6.40 9.61
N LYS A 439 39.04 6.81 8.45
CA LYS A 439 39.86 7.12 7.26
C LYS A 439 40.73 8.37 7.43
N GLY A 440 40.38 9.25 8.35
CA GLY A 440 41.08 10.50 8.63
C GLY A 440 42.21 10.39 9.65
N GLY A 441 42.32 9.28 10.38
CA GLY A 441 43.28 9.07 11.47
C GLY A 441 42.64 9.22 12.84
#